data_AF-A0A6P5PJJ8-F1
#
_entry.id   AF-A0A6P5PJJ8-F1
#
_cell.length_a   1.000
_cell.length_b   1.000
_cell.length_c   1.000
_cell.angle_alpha   90.00
_cell.angle_beta   90.00
_cell.angle_gamma   90.00
#
_symmetry.space_group_name_H-M   'P 1'
#
loop_
_entity.id
_entity.type
_entity.pdbx_description
1 polymer ?
#
loop_
_entity_poly.entity_id
_entity_poly.type
_entity_poly.pdbx_seq_one_letter_code
_entity_poly.pdbx_strand_id
1 'polypeptide(L)'
;MATAAPRRFCRCACFCSQNLYVARYGLHLRFRDEHQLRRDYGPLLRSRGCVTSKDFQQLLEELEKEVGRRRRLGQESAVRKALIASSYHPARPEVYSSLQDAALAPEFMAAAEYSTSPGADLEGLLQRLETVSEEKRIYRVPVFSAKFCQTLLEELEHFEQSDMPKGRPNTMNNHGTTVGATSTVTVPLWSSTHWARTWSWAVTTIMLSSPSMWLWARTSQGVPCILGASSRHPQP
;
A
#
# COMPACT_ATOMS: atom_id res chain seq x y z
N MET A 1 -29.37 -22.06 -6.18
CA MET A 1 -27.97 -21.64 -6.44
C MET A 1 -27.97 -20.15 -6.72
N ALA A 2 -27.58 -19.31 -5.76
CA ALA A 2 -27.47 -17.88 -5.98
C ALA A 2 -26.15 -17.60 -6.70
N THR A 3 -26.22 -17.23 -7.98
CA THR A 3 -25.07 -16.72 -8.74
C THR A 3 -24.64 -15.39 -8.11
N ALA A 4 -23.46 -15.37 -7.50
CA ALA A 4 -22.91 -14.15 -6.93
C ALA A 4 -22.83 -13.07 -8.01
N ALA A 5 -23.44 -11.91 -7.76
CA ALA A 5 -23.40 -10.78 -8.68
C ALA A 5 -21.94 -10.41 -9.00
N PRO A 6 -21.63 -10.03 -10.25
CA PRO A 6 -20.26 -9.67 -10.62
C PRO A 6 -19.78 -8.51 -9.75
N ARG A 7 -18.64 -8.71 -9.07
CA ARG A 7 -18.01 -7.68 -8.23
C ARG A 7 -17.71 -6.45 -9.09
N ARG A 8 -18.37 -5.33 -8.80
CA ARG A 8 -18.13 -4.06 -9.48
C ARG A 8 -16.85 -3.43 -8.92
N PHE A 9 -15.86 -3.25 -9.79
CA PHE A 9 -14.67 -2.46 -9.44
C PHE A 9 -15.00 -0.98 -9.54
N CYS A 10 -15.09 -0.32 -8.39
CA CYS A 10 -15.24 1.13 -8.33
C CYS A 10 -13.86 1.78 -8.32
N ARG A 11 -13.65 2.76 -9.20
CA ARG A 11 -12.48 3.64 -9.16
C ARG A 11 -12.93 5.07 -9.39
N CYS A 12 -12.21 6.02 -8.80
CA CYS A 12 -12.37 7.41 -9.17
C CYS A 12 -12.09 7.57 -10.67
N ALA A 13 -12.97 8.27 -11.39
CA ALA A 13 -12.73 8.63 -12.79
C ALA A 13 -11.40 9.40 -12.95
N CYS A 14 -11.01 10.17 -11.92
CA CYS A 14 -9.76 10.90 -11.85
C CYS A 14 -8.51 10.02 -11.96
N PHE A 15 -8.56 8.75 -11.56
CA PHE A 15 -7.40 7.85 -11.59
C PHE A 15 -6.80 7.71 -12.99
N CYS A 16 -7.63 7.73 -14.04
CA CYS A 16 -7.19 7.56 -15.42
C CYS A 16 -6.76 8.86 -16.10
N SER A 17 -6.78 10.00 -15.41
CA SER A 17 -6.50 11.30 -16.03
C SER A 17 -5.62 12.22 -15.19
N GLN A 18 -5.51 11.98 -13.88
CA GLN A 18 -4.77 12.83 -12.95
C GLN A 18 -3.48 12.18 -12.47
N ASN A 19 -2.52 13.01 -12.08
CA ASN A 19 -1.25 12.60 -11.48
C ASN A 19 -0.51 11.53 -12.30
N LEU A 20 -0.43 11.74 -13.62
CA LEU A 20 0.35 10.91 -14.51
C LEU A 20 1.79 11.40 -14.46
N TYR A 21 2.70 10.58 -13.93
CA TYR A 21 4.10 10.94 -13.84
C TYR A 21 4.81 10.67 -15.16
N VAL A 22 5.51 11.67 -15.67
CA VAL A 22 6.30 11.62 -16.88
C VAL A 22 7.76 11.80 -16.50
N ALA A 23 8.46 10.69 -16.37
CA ALA A 23 9.83 10.65 -15.84
C ALA A 23 10.81 11.49 -16.67
N ARG A 24 10.71 11.43 -18.00
CA ARG A 24 11.60 12.17 -18.93
C ARG A 24 11.64 13.69 -18.70
N TYR A 25 10.57 14.26 -18.13
CA TYR A 25 10.48 15.70 -17.87
C TYR A 25 10.36 16.02 -16.37
N GLY A 26 10.32 14.99 -15.50
CA GLY A 26 10.17 15.14 -14.05
C GLY A 26 8.87 15.86 -13.67
N LEU A 27 7.75 15.51 -14.30
CA LEU A 27 6.46 16.22 -14.15
C LEU A 27 5.30 15.28 -13.88
N HIS A 28 4.36 15.74 -13.05
CA HIS A 28 3.02 15.16 -12.97
C HIS A 28 2.06 15.98 -13.81
N LEU A 29 1.31 15.29 -14.66
CA LEU A 29 0.38 15.92 -15.60
C LEU A 29 -1.03 15.39 -15.42
N ARG A 30 -1.99 16.24 -15.82
CA ARG A 30 -3.34 15.82 -16.17
C ARG A 30 -3.39 15.54 -17.67
N PHE A 31 -3.94 14.40 -18.07
CA PHE A 31 -4.10 14.04 -19.48
C PHE A 31 -5.55 13.60 -19.76
N ARG A 32 -6.14 14.23 -20.78
CA ARG A 32 -7.45 13.85 -21.33
C ARG A 32 -7.33 13.51 -22.81
N ASP A 33 -6.66 14.39 -23.54
CA ASP A 33 -6.41 14.32 -24.97
C ASP A 33 -5.20 15.19 -25.34
N GLU A 34 -4.75 15.05 -26.58
CA GLU A 34 -3.60 15.78 -27.11
C GLU A 34 -3.82 17.31 -27.10
N HIS A 35 -5.02 17.78 -27.42
CA HIS A 35 -5.32 19.22 -27.47
C HIS A 35 -5.17 19.88 -26.11
N GLN A 36 -5.67 19.23 -25.05
CA GLN A 36 -5.51 19.67 -23.68
C GLN A 36 -4.04 19.67 -23.25
N LEU A 37 -3.28 18.63 -23.61
CA LEU A 37 -1.85 18.55 -23.29
C LEU A 37 -1.06 19.70 -23.91
N ARG A 38 -1.29 20.00 -25.19
CA ARG A 38 -0.63 21.10 -25.91
C ARG A 38 -0.95 22.46 -25.30
N ARG A 39 -2.23 22.69 -24.98
CA ARG A 39 -2.70 23.95 -24.39
C ARG A 39 -2.20 24.18 -22.97
N ASP A 40 -2.42 23.20 -22.09
CA ASP A 40 -2.20 23.38 -20.66
C ASP A 40 -0.72 23.25 -20.28
N TYR A 41 0.03 22.40 -20.99
CA TYR A 41 1.40 22.05 -20.62
C TYR A 41 2.45 22.36 -21.70
N GLY A 42 2.06 22.78 -22.90
CA GLY A 42 2.98 23.02 -24.02
C GLY A 42 4.19 23.92 -23.67
N PRO A 43 4.00 25.11 -23.07
CA PRO A 43 5.12 25.96 -22.67
C PRO A 43 6.04 25.31 -21.63
N LEU A 44 5.47 24.64 -20.62
CA LEU A 44 6.23 23.95 -19.57
C LEU A 44 7.02 22.77 -20.14
N LEU A 45 6.40 21.96 -20.99
CA LEU A 45 7.03 20.83 -21.66
C LEU A 45 8.21 21.29 -22.53
N ARG A 46 8.05 22.39 -23.29
CA ARG A 46 9.15 22.99 -24.07
C ARG A 46 10.30 23.43 -23.16
N SER A 47 10.00 24.08 -22.04
CA SER A 47 11.03 24.50 -21.07
C SER A 47 11.78 23.33 -20.42
N ARG A 48 11.21 22.12 -20.47
CA ARG A 48 11.79 20.87 -19.96
C ARG A 48 12.39 19.99 -21.05
N GLY A 49 12.51 20.50 -22.28
CA GLY A 49 13.20 19.80 -23.38
C GLY A 49 12.28 19.06 -24.37
N CYS A 50 10.95 19.15 -24.25
CA CYS A 50 10.01 18.65 -25.26
C CYS A 50 9.87 19.65 -26.42
N VAL A 51 10.88 19.75 -27.28
CA VAL A 51 10.97 20.81 -28.30
C VAL A 51 10.54 20.32 -29.69
N THR A 52 10.88 19.08 -30.03
CA THR A 52 10.58 18.53 -31.37
C THR A 52 9.23 17.83 -31.43
N SER A 53 8.68 17.68 -32.63
CA SER A 53 7.47 16.87 -32.86
C SER A 53 7.65 15.42 -32.40
N LYS A 54 8.87 14.87 -32.54
CA LYS A 54 9.22 13.53 -32.09
C LYS A 54 9.15 13.41 -30.56
N ASP A 55 9.68 14.40 -29.83
CA ASP A 55 9.63 14.42 -28.37
C ASP A 55 8.19 14.43 -27.85
N PHE A 56 7.34 15.20 -28.53
CA PHE A 56 5.92 15.32 -28.18
C PHE A 56 5.14 14.04 -28.51
N GLN A 57 5.43 13.40 -29.66
CA GLN A 57 4.81 12.13 -30.03
C GLN A 57 5.18 11.02 -29.03
N GLN A 58 6.44 10.93 -28.62
CA GLN A 58 6.87 9.98 -27.60
C GLN A 58 6.17 10.21 -26.25
N LEU A 59 6.04 11.47 -25.83
CA LEU A 59 5.28 11.83 -24.62
C LEU A 59 3.83 11.36 -24.71
N LEU A 60 3.18 11.58 -25.86
CA LEU A 60 1.79 11.20 -26.07
C LEU A 60 1.62 9.68 -25.96
N GLU A 61 2.50 8.91 -26.61
CA GLU A 61 2.51 7.45 -26.51
C GLU A 61 2.75 6.95 -25.07
N GLU A 62 3.65 7.58 -24.31
CA GLU A 62 3.90 7.26 -22.90
C GLU A 62 2.64 7.48 -22.04
N LEU A 63 1.96 8.62 -22.22
CA LEU A 63 0.73 8.95 -21.49
C LEU A 63 -0.42 8.01 -21.85
N GLU A 64 -0.62 7.72 -23.14
CA GLU A 64 -1.66 6.80 -23.61
C GLU A 64 -1.43 5.37 -23.09
N LYS A 65 -0.18 4.90 -23.10
CA LYS A 65 0.19 3.61 -22.51
C LYS A 65 -0.15 3.56 -21.02
N GLU A 66 0.21 4.59 -20.24
CA GLU A 66 -0.08 4.63 -18.81
C GLU A 66 -1.59 4.70 -18.52
N VAL A 67 -2.34 5.53 -19.26
CA VAL A 67 -3.81 5.58 -19.13
C VAL A 67 -4.43 4.23 -19.49
N GLY A 68 -3.97 3.59 -20.57
CA GLY A 68 -4.38 2.24 -20.96
C GLY A 68 -4.13 1.21 -19.86
N ARG A 69 -2.93 1.23 -19.25
CA ARG A 69 -2.57 0.36 -18.12
C ARG A 69 -3.49 0.61 -16.92
N ARG A 70 -3.68 1.87 -16.49
CA ARG A 70 -4.59 2.22 -15.39
C ARG A 70 -6.03 1.78 -15.64
N ARG A 71 -6.48 1.84 -16.90
CA ARG A 71 -7.81 1.37 -17.31
C ARG A 71 -7.98 -0.14 -17.11
N ARG A 72 -6.96 -0.95 -17.43
CA ARG A 72 -7.02 -2.41 -17.31
C ARG A 72 -6.65 -2.96 -15.94
N LEU A 73 -6.00 -2.16 -15.09
CA LEU A 73 -5.47 -2.58 -13.77
C LEU A 73 -6.45 -3.40 -12.91
N GLY A 74 -7.73 -3.00 -12.86
CA GLY A 74 -8.76 -3.72 -12.10
C GLY A 74 -9.03 -5.12 -12.65
N GLN A 75 -9.19 -5.23 -13.97
CA GLN A 75 -9.42 -6.51 -14.65
C GLN A 75 -8.19 -7.41 -14.56
N GLU A 76 -7.00 -6.88 -14.85
CA GLU A 76 -5.74 -7.62 -14.73
C GLU A 76 -5.52 -8.10 -13.30
N SER A 77 -5.84 -7.28 -12.28
CA SER A 77 -5.80 -7.72 -10.88
C SER A 77 -6.80 -8.82 -10.57
N ALA A 78 -8.00 -8.80 -11.15
CA ALA A 78 -9.02 -9.82 -10.93
C ALA A 78 -8.59 -11.16 -11.52
N VAL A 79 -8.14 -11.16 -12.78
CA VAL A 79 -7.62 -12.34 -13.50
C VAL A 79 -6.44 -12.94 -12.73
N ARG A 80 -5.49 -12.11 -12.32
CA ARG A 80 -4.32 -12.54 -11.55
C ARG A 80 -4.72 -13.21 -10.23
N LYS A 81 -5.64 -12.60 -9.47
CA LYS A 81 -6.13 -13.16 -8.21
C LYS A 81 -6.84 -14.50 -8.41
N ALA A 82 -7.65 -14.62 -9.46
CA ALA A 82 -8.34 -15.87 -9.78
C ALA A 82 -7.35 -16.99 -10.11
N LEU A 83 -6.32 -16.70 -10.93
CA LEU A 83 -5.29 -17.67 -11.28
C LEU A 83 -4.48 -18.14 -10.06
N ILE A 84 -4.06 -17.21 -9.21
CA ILE A 84 -3.36 -17.56 -7.96
C ILE A 84 -4.25 -18.46 -7.10
N ALA A 85 -5.52 -18.08 -6.91
CA ALA A 85 -6.44 -18.85 -6.08
C ALA A 85 -6.72 -20.27 -6.61
N SER A 86 -6.68 -20.47 -7.93
CA SER A 86 -6.95 -21.78 -8.54
C SER A 86 -5.73 -22.69 -8.66
N SER A 87 -4.52 -22.13 -8.63
CA SER A 87 -3.31 -22.84 -9.10
C SER A 87 -2.13 -22.78 -8.14
N TYR A 88 -2.12 -21.82 -7.21
CA TYR A 88 -1.06 -21.74 -6.21
C TYR A 88 -1.30 -22.73 -5.07
N HIS A 89 -0.24 -23.43 -4.67
CA HIS A 89 -0.24 -24.37 -3.55
C HIS A 89 0.67 -23.81 -2.45
N PRO A 90 0.11 -23.34 -1.31
CA PRO A 90 0.92 -22.80 -0.22
C PRO A 90 1.90 -23.82 0.37
N ALA A 91 3.12 -23.39 0.70
CA ALA A 91 4.07 -24.19 1.46
C ALA A 91 3.79 -24.13 2.97
N ARG A 92 3.24 -23.01 3.44
CA ARG A 92 2.77 -22.76 4.80
C ARG A 92 1.30 -22.36 4.81
N PRO A 93 0.35 -23.30 4.58
CA PRO A 93 -1.09 -23.02 4.62
C PRO A 93 -1.55 -22.32 5.91
N GLU A 94 -0.87 -22.57 7.02
CA GLU A 94 -1.13 -21.96 8.32
C GLU A 94 -1.06 -20.43 8.31
N VAL A 95 -0.25 -19.82 7.43
CA VAL A 95 -0.14 -18.35 7.29
C VAL A 95 -1.43 -17.72 6.76
N TYR A 96 -2.24 -18.48 6.02
CA TYR A 96 -3.50 -18.03 5.42
C TYR A 96 -4.72 -18.30 6.31
N SER A 97 -4.54 -19.02 7.42
CA SER A 97 -5.59 -19.26 8.41
C SER A 97 -5.83 -18.02 9.29
N SER A 98 -6.91 -18.02 10.07
CA SER A 98 -7.17 -16.92 11.02
C SER A 98 -5.96 -16.70 11.94
N LEU A 99 -5.53 -15.45 12.06
CA LEU A 99 -4.41 -15.06 12.93
C LEU A 99 -4.68 -15.51 14.36
N GLN A 100 -3.87 -16.44 14.86
CA GLN A 100 -3.97 -16.96 16.22
C GLN A 100 -3.11 -16.12 17.17
N ASP A 101 -3.41 -16.13 18.46
CA ASP A 101 -2.63 -15.41 19.49
C ASP A 101 -1.14 -15.78 19.45
N ALA A 102 -0.81 -17.05 19.13
CA ALA A 102 0.57 -17.51 19.00
C ALA A 102 1.36 -16.83 17.85
N ALA A 103 0.67 -16.19 16.90
CA ALA A 103 1.30 -15.39 15.86
C ALA A 103 1.67 -14.00 16.34
N LEU A 104 1.02 -13.50 17.40
CA LEU A 104 1.27 -12.18 17.97
C LEU A 104 2.38 -12.24 19.01
N ALA A 105 3.17 -11.18 19.08
CA ALA A 105 4.18 -11.06 20.11
C ALA A 105 3.52 -10.70 21.46
N PRO A 106 4.00 -11.24 22.58
CA PRO A 106 3.41 -10.98 23.90
C PRO A 106 3.43 -9.50 24.28
N GLU A 107 4.42 -8.74 23.82
CA GLU A 107 4.52 -7.29 24.07
C GLU A 107 3.37 -6.52 23.41
N PHE A 108 3.03 -6.88 22.17
CA PHE A 108 1.90 -6.28 21.46
C PHE A 108 0.57 -6.64 22.13
N MET A 109 0.41 -7.91 22.53
CA MET A 109 -0.79 -8.35 23.26
C MET A 109 -0.94 -7.58 24.57
N ALA A 110 0.13 -7.46 25.36
CA ALA A 110 0.11 -6.70 26.61
C ALA A 110 -0.22 -5.21 26.39
N ALA A 111 0.30 -4.60 25.33
CA ALA A 111 -0.02 -3.21 24.99
C ALA A 111 -1.49 -3.05 24.54
N ALA A 112 -2.01 -3.99 23.75
CA ALA A 112 -3.40 -3.99 23.30
C ALA A 112 -4.38 -4.22 24.47
N GLU A 113 -4.10 -5.21 25.32
CA GLU A 113 -4.87 -5.49 26.54
C GLU A 113 -4.90 -4.27 27.46
N TYR A 114 -3.73 -3.68 27.75
CA TYR A 114 -3.66 -2.45 28.55
C TYR A 114 -4.48 -1.31 27.94
N SER A 115 -4.37 -1.08 26.63
CA SER A 115 -5.09 -0.01 25.92
C SER A 115 -6.62 -0.13 26.03
N THR A 116 -7.13 -1.33 26.32
CA THR A 116 -8.56 -1.60 26.51
C THR A 116 -8.98 -1.70 27.98
N SER A 117 -8.03 -1.62 28.90
CA SER A 117 -8.28 -1.74 30.33
C SER A 117 -8.87 -0.44 30.92
N PRO A 118 -9.71 -0.53 31.96
CA PRO A 118 -10.17 0.66 32.68
C PRO A 118 -9.00 1.43 33.29
N GLY A 119 -8.94 2.74 33.04
CA GLY A 119 -7.86 3.60 33.54
C GLY A 119 -6.57 3.56 32.71
N ALA A 120 -6.62 2.99 31.51
CA ALA A 120 -5.52 3.12 30.55
C ALA A 120 -5.23 4.59 30.23
N ASP A 121 -3.98 4.98 30.33
CA ASP A 121 -3.50 6.32 29.99
C ASP A 121 -2.27 6.26 29.09
N LEU A 122 -1.83 7.43 28.63
CA LEU A 122 -0.69 7.52 27.73
C LEU A 122 0.59 7.03 28.40
N GLU A 123 0.82 7.40 29.66
CA GLU A 123 2.06 7.07 30.38
C GLU A 123 2.21 5.56 30.56
N GLY A 124 1.17 4.87 31.02
CA GLY A 124 1.18 3.42 31.18
C GLY A 124 1.22 2.67 29.85
N LEU A 125 0.73 3.24 28.75
CA LEU A 125 0.94 2.66 27.42
C LEU A 125 2.40 2.80 26.99
N LEU A 126 2.99 3.99 27.18
CA LEU A 126 4.39 4.24 26.81
C LEU A 126 5.37 3.35 27.58
N GLN A 127 5.07 2.99 28.84
CA GLN A 127 5.85 2.01 29.61
C GLN A 127 5.88 0.61 28.98
N ARG A 128 4.96 0.30 28.07
CA ARG A 128 4.85 -1.00 27.37
C ARG A 128 5.44 -0.98 25.97
N LEU A 129 5.90 0.19 25.53
CA LEU A 129 6.55 0.38 24.25
C LEU A 129 8.01 0.72 24.47
N GLU A 130 8.86 0.37 23.52
CA GLU A 130 10.21 0.88 23.49
C GLU A 130 10.20 2.28 22.90
N THR A 131 10.75 3.25 23.63
CA THR A 131 10.94 4.61 23.11
C THR A 131 12.20 4.66 22.27
N VAL A 132 12.05 4.86 20.96
CA VAL A 132 13.16 5.03 20.02
C VAL A 132 13.60 6.49 19.95
N SER A 133 12.63 7.42 20.02
CA SER A 133 12.90 8.86 20.10
C SER A 133 11.71 9.56 20.73
N GLU A 134 11.91 10.10 21.93
CA GLU A 134 10.87 10.83 22.66
C GLU A 134 10.51 12.15 21.95
N GLU A 135 11.53 12.92 21.55
CA GLU A 135 11.37 14.19 20.81
C GLU A 135 10.50 14.02 19.55
N LYS A 136 10.72 12.92 18.81
CA LYS A 136 10.00 12.63 17.56
C LYS A 136 8.78 11.74 17.77
N ARG A 137 8.49 11.34 19.01
CA ARG A 137 7.39 10.41 19.39
C ARG A 137 7.43 9.12 18.57
N ILE A 138 8.62 8.53 18.46
CA ILE A 138 8.85 7.26 17.76
C ILE A 138 8.97 6.15 18.78
N TYR A 139 8.11 5.15 18.64
CA TYR A 139 8.03 4.00 19.53
C TYR A 139 8.13 2.69 18.74
N ARG A 140 8.56 1.64 19.41
CA ARG A 140 8.70 0.30 18.84
C ARG A 140 8.04 -0.73 19.78
N VAL A 141 7.35 -1.68 19.18
CA VAL A 141 6.83 -2.87 19.85
C VAL A 141 6.86 -4.03 18.85
N PRO A 142 7.38 -5.21 19.22
CA PRO A 142 7.23 -6.40 18.39
C PRO A 142 5.73 -6.70 18.20
N VAL A 143 5.27 -6.86 16.95
CA VAL A 143 3.84 -7.17 16.68
C VAL A 143 3.63 -8.66 16.50
N PHE A 144 4.55 -9.32 15.80
CA PHE A 144 4.46 -10.74 15.47
C PHE A 144 5.55 -11.53 16.19
N SER A 145 5.24 -12.78 16.53
CA SER A 145 6.23 -13.70 17.07
C SER A 145 7.30 -14.01 16.02
N ALA A 146 8.54 -14.23 16.47
CA ALA A 146 9.65 -14.58 15.58
C ALA A 146 9.34 -15.83 14.73
N LYS A 147 8.65 -16.80 15.33
CA LYS A 147 8.18 -18.01 14.66
C LYS A 147 7.23 -17.68 13.51
N PHE A 148 6.21 -16.84 13.74
CA PHE A 148 5.29 -16.44 12.67
C PHE A 148 6.01 -15.69 11.56
N CYS A 149 6.92 -14.77 11.90
CA CYS A 149 7.73 -14.06 10.92
C CYS A 149 8.53 -15.01 10.03
N GLN A 150 9.17 -16.03 10.63
CA GLN A 150 9.92 -17.04 9.88
C GLN A 150 9.00 -17.82 8.93
N THR A 151 7.87 -18.31 9.43
CA THR A 151 6.89 -19.04 8.60
C THR A 151 6.34 -18.19 7.46
N LEU A 152 6.06 -16.90 7.71
CA LEU A 152 5.63 -15.96 6.67
C LEU A 152 6.73 -15.74 5.61
N LEU A 153 7.99 -15.61 6.01
CA LEU A 153 9.11 -15.44 5.08
C LEU A 153 9.27 -16.65 4.15
N GLU A 154 9.20 -17.87 4.71
CA GLU A 154 9.27 -19.11 3.94
C GLU A 154 8.14 -19.22 2.91
N GLU A 155 6.91 -18.81 3.30
CA GLU A 155 5.78 -18.79 2.37
C GLU A 155 5.95 -17.77 1.24
N LEU A 156 6.48 -16.58 1.56
CA LEU A 156 6.72 -15.54 0.57
C LEU A 156 7.82 -15.94 -0.41
N GLU A 157 8.89 -16.58 0.08
CA GLU A 157 9.96 -17.11 -0.77
C GLU A 157 9.43 -18.23 -1.69
N HIS A 158 8.60 -19.13 -1.15
CA HIS A 158 7.93 -20.15 -1.96
C HIS A 158 7.02 -19.54 -3.05
N PHE A 159 6.24 -18.51 -2.70
CA PHE A 159 5.40 -17.80 -3.68
C PHE A 159 6.26 -17.13 -4.77
N GLU A 160 7.37 -16.52 -4.40
CA GLU A 160 8.28 -15.84 -5.33
C GLU A 160 8.92 -16.84 -6.32
N GLN A 161 9.29 -18.03 -5.83
CA GLN A 161 9.86 -19.12 -6.63
C GLN A 161 8.83 -19.83 -7.54
N SER A 162 7.54 -19.73 -7.24
CA SER A 162 6.48 -20.36 -8.05
C SER A 162 6.31 -19.71 -9.43
N ASP A 163 5.59 -20.34 -10.36
CA ASP A 163 5.24 -19.72 -11.66
C ASP A 163 4.05 -18.75 -11.60
N MET A 164 3.56 -18.42 -10.39
CA MET A 164 2.39 -17.57 -10.25
C MET A 164 2.66 -16.13 -10.71
N PRO A 165 1.66 -15.46 -11.31
CA PRO A 165 1.81 -14.08 -11.75
C PRO A 165 2.01 -13.14 -10.56
N LYS A 166 3.19 -12.51 -10.48
CA LYS A 166 3.52 -11.53 -9.44
C LYS A 166 3.07 -10.13 -9.85
N GLY A 167 2.36 -9.46 -8.95
CA GLY A 167 2.03 -8.04 -9.07
C GLY A 167 3.01 -7.19 -8.26
N ARG A 168 3.56 -6.13 -8.86
CA ARG A 168 4.32 -5.11 -8.13
C ARG A 168 3.40 -3.95 -7.78
N PRO A 169 3.28 -3.56 -6.49
CA PRO A 169 2.33 -2.53 -6.04
C PRO A 169 2.54 -1.17 -6.70
N ASN A 170 3.78 -0.82 -7.02
CA ASN A 170 4.14 0.38 -7.79
C ASN A 170 5.48 0.18 -8.50
N THR A 171 5.81 1.07 -9.44
CA THR A 171 7.06 1.03 -10.24
C THR A 171 8.32 1.38 -9.45
N MET A 172 8.18 1.87 -8.22
CA MET A 172 9.31 2.14 -7.31
C MET A 172 9.59 0.98 -6.35
N ASN A 173 8.75 -0.06 -6.35
CA ASN A 173 8.92 -1.21 -5.48
C ASN A 173 9.65 -2.31 -6.26
N ASN A 174 10.96 -2.41 -6.01
CA ASN A 174 11.80 -3.43 -6.64
C ASN A 174 11.67 -4.82 -5.97
N HIS A 175 11.09 -4.90 -4.77
CA HIS A 175 11.15 -6.10 -3.92
C HIS A 175 9.82 -6.51 -3.25
N GLY A 176 8.74 -5.76 -3.43
CA GLY A 176 7.45 -6.09 -2.83
C GLY A 176 6.56 -6.92 -3.74
N THR A 177 6.09 -8.05 -3.20
CA THR A 177 5.21 -8.98 -3.91
C THR A 177 3.78 -8.86 -3.39
N THR A 178 2.81 -8.75 -4.30
CA THR A 178 1.39 -8.64 -3.93
C THR A 178 0.72 -10.01 -3.87
N VAL A 179 0.51 -10.54 -2.66
CA VAL A 179 -0.18 -11.81 -2.40
C VAL A 179 -1.64 -11.52 -2.04
N GLY A 180 -2.58 -11.70 -2.98
CA GLY A 180 -4.02 -11.73 -2.67
C GLY A 180 -4.73 -10.37 -2.44
N ALA A 181 -5.99 -10.41 -1.99
CA ALA A 181 -6.97 -9.35 -2.23
C ALA A 181 -6.83 -8.07 -1.42
N THR A 182 -6.03 -8.07 -0.36
CA THR A 182 -6.07 -7.01 0.65
C THR A 182 -4.75 -6.80 1.39
N SER A 183 -3.74 -7.64 1.14
CA SER A 183 -2.45 -7.56 1.82
C SER A 183 -1.35 -7.29 0.81
N THR A 184 -0.87 -6.05 0.77
CA THR A 184 0.45 -5.79 0.20
C THR A 184 1.46 -6.05 1.32
N VAL A 185 2.01 -7.25 1.39
CA VAL A 185 3.15 -7.51 2.27
C VAL A 185 4.40 -7.09 1.51
N THR A 186 4.95 -5.92 1.84
CA THR A 186 6.29 -5.57 1.38
C THR A 186 7.26 -6.11 2.40
N VAL A 187 7.77 -7.31 2.17
CA VAL A 187 8.93 -7.82 2.91
C VAL A 187 10.17 -7.51 2.08
N PRO A 188 11.04 -6.58 2.50
CA PRO A 188 12.39 -6.53 1.94
C PRO A 188 13.12 -7.80 2.40
N LEU A 189 13.29 -8.75 1.48
CA LEU A 189 14.20 -9.88 1.69
C LEU A 189 15.64 -9.32 1.55
N TRP A 190 16.47 -9.58 2.58
CA TRP A 190 17.95 -9.53 2.64
C TRP A 190 18.66 -8.37 3.38
N SER A 191 19.32 -8.81 4.47
CA SER A 191 20.63 -8.44 5.02
C SER A 191 21.23 -7.07 4.72
N SER A 192 21.04 -6.11 5.63
CA SER A 192 22.11 -5.28 6.21
C SER A 192 21.54 -4.24 7.17
N THR A 193 22.32 -3.92 8.19
CA THR A 193 22.00 -3.22 9.44
C THR A 193 21.79 -1.71 9.33
N HIS A 194 21.21 -1.21 8.24
CA HIS A 194 20.85 0.20 8.13
C HIS A 194 19.47 0.32 7.49
N TRP A 195 18.70 1.35 7.89
CA TRP A 195 17.39 1.75 7.32
C TRP A 195 16.12 1.22 8.00
N ALA A 196 15.98 1.50 9.30
CA ALA A 196 14.70 1.45 10.04
C ALA A 196 13.79 2.69 9.79
N ARG A 197 13.71 3.23 8.56
CA ARG A 197 12.92 4.46 8.27
C ARG A 197 11.72 4.28 7.32
N THR A 198 11.43 3.06 6.87
CA THR A 198 10.33 2.80 5.91
C THR A 198 9.31 1.76 6.39
N TRP A 199 9.25 1.49 7.69
CA TRP A 199 8.31 0.53 8.29
C TRP A 199 6.93 1.10 8.64
N SER A 200 6.68 2.40 8.45
CA SER A 200 5.40 3.02 8.89
C SER A 200 4.20 2.86 7.95
N TRP A 201 4.36 2.33 6.72
CA TRP A 201 3.24 2.25 5.77
C TRP A 201 2.71 0.83 5.52
N ALA A 202 3.53 -0.20 5.72
CA ALA A 202 3.16 -1.58 5.41
C ALA A 202 2.23 -2.20 6.48
N VAL A 203 2.42 -1.88 7.76
CA VAL A 203 1.63 -2.43 8.87
C VAL A 203 0.19 -1.89 8.87
N THR A 204 -0.03 -0.66 8.41
CA THR A 204 -1.37 -0.03 8.37
C THR A 204 -2.31 -0.71 7.36
N THR A 205 -1.78 -1.33 6.30
CA THR A 205 -2.62 -1.93 5.25
C THR A 205 -3.13 -3.33 5.61
N ILE A 206 -2.37 -4.10 6.41
CA ILE A 206 -2.78 -5.44 6.86
C ILE A 206 -3.94 -5.34 7.87
N MET A 207 -3.97 -4.28 8.69
CA MET A 207 -5.00 -4.08 9.73
C MET A 207 -6.35 -3.58 9.20
N LEU A 208 -6.38 -2.83 8.07
CA LEU A 208 -7.60 -2.14 7.62
C LEU A 208 -8.53 -2.96 6.71
N SER A 209 -8.18 -4.22 6.43
CA SER A 209 -8.83 -4.97 5.35
C SER A 209 -9.58 -6.22 5.79
N SER A 210 -9.71 -6.43 7.11
CA SER A 210 -10.56 -7.47 7.69
C SER A 210 -11.88 -6.87 8.19
N PRO A 211 -13.03 -7.16 7.54
CA PRO A 211 -14.34 -6.67 7.96
C PRO A 211 -14.74 -7.09 9.39
N SER A 212 -14.11 -8.13 9.94
CA SER A 212 -14.40 -8.64 11.29
C SER A 212 -13.89 -7.75 12.43
N MET A 213 -13.01 -6.77 12.17
CA MET A 213 -12.60 -5.78 13.18
C MET A 213 -13.49 -4.53 13.26
N TRP A 214 -14.41 -4.32 12.29
CA TRP A 214 -15.31 -3.16 12.31
C TRP A 214 -16.43 -3.25 13.37
N LEU A 215 -16.59 -4.40 14.02
CA LEU A 215 -17.52 -4.59 15.14
C LEU A 215 -17.10 -3.89 16.43
N TRP A 216 -15.87 -3.36 16.50
CA TRP A 216 -15.34 -2.64 17.66
C TRP A 216 -15.42 -1.11 17.56
N ALA A 217 -15.92 -0.57 16.44
CA ALA A 217 -16.13 0.87 16.26
C ALA A 217 -17.61 1.23 16.42
N ARG A 218 -18.17 1.05 17.63
CA ARG A 218 -19.50 1.61 17.94
C ARG A 218 -19.34 3.04 18.47
N THR A 219 -19.53 3.97 17.55
CA THR A 219 -20.05 5.35 17.71
C THR A 219 -20.06 5.96 19.12
N SER A 220 -19.13 6.87 19.39
CA SER A 220 -19.40 8.05 20.22
C SER A 220 -19.46 9.28 19.31
N GLN A 221 -20.70 9.70 19.10
CA GLN A 221 -21.21 11.01 18.69
C GLN A 221 -20.20 12.08 18.18
N GLY A 222 -20.34 12.43 16.90
CA GLY A 222 -20.56 13.82 16.51
C GLY A 222 -19.38 14.77 16.37
N VAL A 223 -18.35 14.45 15.56
CA VAL A 223 -17.52 15.47 14.88
C VAL A 223 -17.01 14.91 13.54
N PRO A 224 -17.24 15.56 12.38
CA PRO A 224 -16.62 15.16 11.12
C PRO A 224 -15.18 15.71 11.06
N CYS A 225 -14.18 14.88 11.37
CA CYS A 225 -12.78 15.21 11.10
C CYS A 225 -12.48 15.05 9.61
N ILE A 226 -12.57 16.15 8.86
CA ILE A 226 -11.90 16.31 7.57
C ILE A 226 -10.40 16.47 7.84
N LEU A 227 -9.60 15.45 7.54
CA LEU A 227 -8.14 15.61 7.46
C LEU A 227 -7.77 16.19 6.10
N GLY A 228 -7.77 17.53 6.03
CA GLY A 228 -7.17 18.29 4.95
C GLY A 228 -5.64 18.32 5.09
N ALA A 229 -4.93 17.96 4.02
CA ALA A 229 -3.50 18.19 3.91
C ALA A 229 -3.26 19.68 3.60
N SER A 230 -2.61 20.41 4.50
CA SER A 230 -2.06 21.73 4.21
C SER A 230 -0.58 21.73 4.57
N SER A 231 0.28 21.75 3.54
CA SER A 231 1.71 22.02 3.67
C SER A 231 1.94 23.50 3.43
N ARG A 232 2.13 24.29 4.49
CA ARG A 232 2.87 25.56 4.42
C ARG A 232 3.78 25.67 5.63
N HIS A 233 5.09 25.65 5.36
CA HIS A 233 6.11 26.17 6.25
C HIS A 233 5.98 27.69 6.35
N PRO A 234 6.10 28.29 7.54
CA PRO A 234 6.54 29.67 7.67
C PRO A 234 8.08 29.70 7.55
N GLN A 235 8.57 30.66 6.77
CA GLN A 235 9.93 31.22 6.84
C GLN A 235 9.74 32.73 7.10
N PRO A 236 10.75 33.38 7.69
CA PRO A 236 10.73 34.06 8.99
C PRO A 236 9.77 35.24 9.12
#